data_AF-S2ZS07-F1
#
_entry.id   AF-S2ZS07-F1
#
_cell.length_a   1.000
_cell.length_b   1.000
_cell.length_c   1.000
_cell.angle_alpha   90.00
_cell.angle_beta   90.00
_cell.angle_gamma   90.00
#
_symmetry.space_group_name_H-M   'P 1'
#
loop_
_entity.id
_entity.type
_entity.pdbx_description
1 polymer ?
#
loop_
_entity_poly.entity_id
_entity_poly.type
_entity_poly.pdbx_seq_one_letter_code
_entity_poly.pdbx_strand_id
1 'polypeptide(L)'
;ADKDATTSGAQTGTKKNAKVGKDDKVQLIAGENLTVNQNERDFTYSLNKDLVKMNSATFEATGGRTTVIKGDSIVQTDGTKVNTSTAGGSTVADGTKSTETTADGQVIKDGAKSNKSTVDSNVIDDGNGNVNTSNATSNTITDGTNTSTVTAGKAQIGTVGIDGVASKITTGGANAVVINGADGTVKTGTVTVIGGTTNDITGLSNTTVTAADFATKGRAATEEQLKAVGEQTWQITADKDATTSGVQTGTKKDAKVGKDDKVQLIAGENLTVNQNERDFTYSLNKDLVKMNSATFEATGGKTTVIKGDSIVQTDGTKVNTSTAAGNTVVDGAKSTATTADGTTVTTANGNTNYAADGVRINTTGKTPVSLTDAGLDNGNNVIKNVASGHVNNDATDNTNAANIADVKKATTTVTANAGEAANATTGNVTLTSTTAADGHTIYDVKLNDKVTLGSSANAVTIDGTAGKATFGSSVVDGVNNTFTTGGANAVKLDGAAGTIKTGTVTVTGGTTNDITGLSNT
;
A
#
# COMPACT_ATOMS: atom_id res chain seq x y z
N ALA A 1 25.12 -48.43 -145.64
CA ALA A 1 23.72 -48.02 -145.77
C ALA A 1 23.64 -46.51 -145.66
N ASP A 2 22.77 -45.86 -146.45
CA ASP A 2 22.38 -44.47 -146.25
C ASP A 2 21.37 -44.39 -145.12
N LYS A 3 21.48 -43.36 -144.27
CA LYS A 3 20.43 -43.07 -143.31
C LYS A 3 19.25 -42.46 -144.06
N ASP A 4 18.06 -43.01 -143.83
CA ASP A 4 16.81 -42.37 -144.24
C ASP A 4 16.58 -41.10 -143.39
N ALA A 5 16.40 -39.96 -144.06
CA ALA A 5 16.21 -38.65 -143.46
C ALA A 5 14.97 -38.58 -142.53
N THR A 6 14.06 -39.54 -142.62
CA THR A 6 12.85 -39.61 -141.78
C THR A 6 13.08 -40.24 -140.40
N THR A 7 14.28 -40.74 -140.10
CA THR A 7 14.57 -41.44 -138.83
C THR A 7 15.33 -40.57 -137.83
N SER A 8 15.03 -40.72 -136.53
CA SER A 8 15.58 -39.90 -135.45
C SER A 8 16.96 -40.33 -134.93
N GLY A 9 17.47 -41.51 -135.32
CA GLY A 9 18.76 -42.01 -134.84
C GLY A 9 19.97 -41.30 -135.44
N ALA A 10 20.94 -40.84 -134.64
CA ALA A 10 22.15 -40.22 -135.15
C ALA A 10 23.04 -41.24 -135.89
N GLN A 11 23.47 -40.93 -137.12
CA GLN A 11 24.45 -41.76 -137.83
C GLN A 11 25.83 -41.49 -137.23
N THR A 12 26.40 -42.49 -136.55
CA THR A 12 27.72 -42.37 -135.93
C THR A 12 28.74 -43.19 -136.75
N GLY A 13 29.82 -42.53 -137.20
CA GLY A 13 30.89 -43.12 -138.02
C GLY A 13 30.94 -42.60 -139.47
N THR A 14 32.14 -42.56 -140.06
CA THR A 14 32.39 -42.13 -141.44
C THR A 14 32.02 -43.23 -142.44
N LYS A 15 31.29 -42.86 -143.49
CA LYS A 15 30.83 -43.78 -144.55
C LYS A 15 32.02 -44.44 -145.25
N LYS A 16 32.08 -45.78 -145.29
CA LYS A 16 33.09 -46.55 -146.02
C LYS A 16 32.42 -47.57 -146.94
N ASN A 17 32.48 -47.33 -148.26
CA ASN A 17 31.92 -48.22 -149.25
C ASN A 17 32.93 -49.35 -149.57
N ALA A 18 32.69 -50.56 -149.06
CA ALA A 18 33.48 -51.75 -149.37
C ALA A 18 32.70 -52.65 -150.34
N LYS A 19 33.31 -53.00 -151.48
CA LYS A 19 32.79 -54.05 -152.37
C LYS A 19 32.97 -55.38 -151.66
N VAL A 20 31.87 -56.04 -151.32
CA VAL A 20 31.87 -57.44 -150.86
C VAL A 20 31.79 -58.37 -152.06
N GLY A 21 32.77 -59.27 -152.19
CA GLY A 21 32.88 -60.26 -153.25
C GLY A 21 31.85 -61.39 -153.10
N LYS A 22 31.73 -62.22 -154.16
CA LYS A 22 30.72 -63.29 -154.28
C LYS A 22 30.69 -64.29 -153.10
N ASP A 23 31.79 -64.44 -152.36
CA ASP A 23 31.91 -65.37 -151.23
C ASP A 23 32.24 -64.66 -149.89
N ASP A 24 32.16 -63.32 -149.82
CA ASP A 24 32.41 -62.56 -148.59
C ASP A 24 31.24 -62.66 -147.61
N LYS A 25 31.53 -62.97 -146.34
CA LYS A 25 30.55 -62.95 -145.25
C LYS A 25 30.58 -61.60 -144.54
N VAL A 26 29.49 -60.84 -144.62
CA VAL A 26 29.27 -59.66 -143.76
C VAL A 26 28.76 -60.13 -142.41
N GLN A 27 29.48 -59.81 -141.34
CA GLN A 27 29.01 -60.00 -139.97
C GLN A 27 28.55 -58.67 -139.40
N LEU A 28 27.31 -58.59 -138.92
CA LEU A 28 26.84 -57.48 -138.09
C LEU A 28 27.11 -57.85 -136.64
N ILE A 29 27.94 -57.06 -135.97
CA ILE A 29 28.16 -57.17 -134.52
C ILE A 29 27.21 -56.18 -133.85
N ALA A 30 26.24 -56.69 -133.11
CA ALA A 30 25.35 -55.86 -132.31
C ALA A 30 26.01 -55.55 -130.95
N GLY A 31 25.82 -54.33 -130.45
CA GLY A 31 26.22 -53.98 -129.08
C GLY A 31 25.33 -54.66 -128.03
N GLU A 32 25.67 -54.50 -126.75
CA GLU A 32 25.03 -55.23 -125.62
C GLU A 32 23.52 -54.99 -125.45
N ASN A 33 22.94 -54.00 -126.14
CA ASN A 33 21.52 -53.60 -126.01
C ASN A 33 20.69 -53.82 -127.28
N LEU A 34 21.28 -54.41 -128.34
CA LEU A 34 20.58 -54.66 -129.60
C LEU A 34 20.68 -56.14 -129.95
N THR A 35 19.56 -56.77 -130.23
CA THR A 35 19.51 -58.10 -130.84
C THR A 35 19.34 -57.94 -132.35
N VAL A 36 20.21 -58.58 -133.13
CA VAL A 36 20.12 -58.63 -134.59
C VAL A 36 19.83 -60.07 -135.02
N ASN A 37 18.76 -60.26 -135.78
CA ASN A 37 18.38 -61.53 -136.40
C ASN A 37 18.49 -61.41 -137.93
N GLN A 38 19.20 -62.34 -138.57
CA GLN A 38 19.36 -62.38 -140.02
C GLN A 38 18.62 -63.58 -140.59
N ASN A 39 17.70 -63.33 -141.52
CA ASN A 39 17.01 -64.37 -142.29
C ASN A 39 17.21 -64.10 -143.79
N GLU A 40 18.06 -64.91 -144.44
CA GLU A 40 18.51 -64.70 -145.82
C GLU A 40 19.05 -63.28 -146.07
N ARG A 41 18.33 -62.47 -146.86
CA ARG A 41 18.68 -61.09 -147.20
C ARG A 41 18.06 -60.05 -146.26
N ASP A 42 17.19 -60.47 -145.34
CA ASP A 42 16.51 -59.58 -144.41
C ASP A 42 17.23 -59.56 -143.06
N PHE A 43 17.47 -58.36 -142.55
CA PHE A 43 18.00 -58.13 -141.21
C PHE A 43 16.95 -57.45 -140.36
N THR A 44 16.53 -58.08 -139.26
CA THR A 44 15.66 -57.47 -138.27
C THR A 44 16.48 -57.16 -137.02
N TYR A 45 16.29 -55.98 -136.45
CA TYR A 45 16.94 -55.58 -135.20
C TYR A 45 15.89 -55.14 -134.19
N SER A 46 16.12 -55.45 -132.91
CA SER A 46 15.25 -55.06 -131.80
C SER A 46 16.08 -54.73 -130.56
N LEU A 47 15.57 -53.82 -129.71
CA LEU A 47 16.17 -53.55 -128.41
C LEU A 47 16.02 -54.76 -127.50
N ASN A 48 17.04 -55.01 -126.67
CA ASN A 48 16.99 -56.08 -125.68
C ASN A 48 15.93 -55.78 -124.61
N LYS A 49 15.36 -56.85 -124.03
CA LYS A 49 14.37 -56.74 -122.93
C LYS A 49 14.97 -56.01 -121.72
N ASP A 50 16.22 -56.32 -121.42
CA ASP A 50 17.02 -55.67 -120.39
C ASP A 50 18.12 -54.84 -121.08
N LEU A 51 18.15 -53.54 -120.78
CA LEU A 51 19.19 -52.65 -121.28
C LEU A 51 20.29 -52.54 -120.21
N VAL A 52 21.52 -52.89 -120.56
CA VAL A 52 22.69 -52.92 -119.68
C VAL A 52 23.71 -51.84 -120.06
N LYS A 53 24.52 -51.41 -119.08
CA LYS A 53 25.63 -50.43 -119.25
C LYS A 53 25.22 -49.13 -119.95
N MET A 54 24.01 -48.64 -119.69
CA MET A 54 23.57 -47.33 -120.15
C MET A 54 24.15 -46.23 -119.29
N ASN A 55 24.79 -45.23 -119.91
CA ASN A 55 25.26 -44.03 -119.20
C ASN A 55 24.10 -43.13 -118.75
N SER A 56 23.07 -43.02 -119.60
CA SER A 56 21.82 -42.35 -119.28
C SER A 56 20.67 -42.87 -120.14
N ALA A 57 19.45 -42.73 -119.62
CA ALA A 57 18.22 -42.85 -120.38
C ALA A 57 17.41 -41.56 -120.18
N THR A 58 17.11 -40.87 -121.27
CA THR A 58 16.26 -39.68 -121.27
C THR A 58 14.89 -40.05 -121.81
N PHE A 59 13.87 -39.90 -120.97
CA PHE A 59 12.47 -40.05 -121.35
C PHE A 59 11.84 -38.67 -121.43
N GLU A 60 11.48 -38.26 -122.65
CA GLU A 60 10.80 -36.99 -122.91
C GLU A 60 9.30 -37.23 -123.00
N ALA A 61 8.51 -36.40 -122.30
CA ALA A 61 7.06 -36.41 -122.37
C ALA A 61 6.54 -35.08 -122.93
N THR A 62 5.31 -35.07 -123.47
CA THR A 62 4.67 -33.86 -124.00
C THR A 62 4.64 -32.74 -122.95
N GLY A 63 4.98 -31.51 -123.34
CA GLY A 63 5.01 -30.35 -122.45
C GLY A 63 6.35 -30.07 -121.76
N GLY A 64 7.47 -30.56 -122.30
CA GLY A 64 8.82 -30.23 -121.79
C GLY A 64 9.22 -30.97 -120.51
N ARG A 65 8.44 -31.98 -120.10
CA ARG A 65 8.71 -32.81 -118.93
C ARG A 65 9.74 -33.88 -119.27
N THR A 66 10.72 -34.05 -118.40
CA THR A 66 11.81 -35.02 -118.63
C THR A 66 12.00 -35.92 -117.42
N THR A 67 12.24 -37.20 -117.66
CA THR A 67 12.85 -38.11 -116.67
C THR A 67 14.19 -38.54 -117.22
N VAL A 68 15.24 -38.18 -116.51
CA VAL A 68 16.62 -38.55 -116.84
C VAL A 68 17.10 -39.53 -115.81
N ILE A 69 17.25 -40.79 -116.22
CA ILE A 69 17.92 -41.81 -115.41
C ILE A 69 19.41 -41.72 -115.76
N LYS A 70 20.24 -41.41 -114.78
CA LYS A 70 21.70 -41.43 -114.84
C LYS A 70 22.21 -42.62 -114.01
N GLY A 71 23.48 -42.95 -114.16
CA GLY A 71 24.09 -44.08 -113.43
C GLY A 71 23.95 -44.03 -111.90
N ASP A 72 23.78 -42.85 -111.30
CA ASP A 72 23.72 -42.61 -109.85
C ASP A 72 22.46 -41.87 -109.37
N SER A 73 21.60 -41.44 -110.29
CA SER A 73 20.51 -40.53 -109.98
C SER A 73 19.35 -40.64 -110.96
N ILE A 74 18.15 -40.37 -110.45
CA ILE A 74 16.95 -40.18 -111.26
C ILE A 74 16.54 -38.73 -111.08
N VAL A 75 16.50 -37.98 -112.18
CA VAL A 75 16.11 -36.57 -112.19
C VAL A 75 14.82 -36.43 -113.00
N GLN A 76 13.76 -35.98 -112.35
CA GLN A 76 12.49 -35.66 -112.99
C GLN A 76 12.29 -34.14 -112.98
N THR A 77 12.00 -33.56 -114.14
CA THR A 77 11.78 -32.12 -114.28
C THR A 77 10.41 -31.85 -114.89
N ASP A 78 9.62 -30.99 -114.23
CA ASP A 78 8.36 -30.43 -114.72
C ASP A 78 8.33 -28.92 -114.47
N GLY A 79 8.74 -28.14 -115.47
CA GLY A 79 8.94 -26.69 -115.32
C GLY A 79 9.99 -26.36 -114.25
N THR A 80 9.57 -25.69 -113.18
CA THR A 80 10.42 -25.35 -112.01
C THR A 80 10.48 -26.44 -110.94
N LYS A 81 9.69 -27.52 -111.11
CA LYS A 81 9.67 -28.65 -110.19
C LYS A 81 10.75 -29.63 -110.59
N VAL A 82 11.62 -29.96 -109.65
CA VAL A 82 12.71 -30.92 -109.85
C VAL A 82 12.66 -31.95 -108.73
N ASN A 83 12.48 -33.22 -109.07
CA ASN A 83 12.72 -34.32 -108.15
C ASN A 83 14.03 -34.99 -108.52
N THR A 84 15.00 -34.95 -107.62
CA THR A 84 16.28 -35.64 -107.77
C THR A 84 16.38 -36.73 -106.72
N SER A 85 16.36 -37.98 -107.16
CA SER A 85 16.55 -39.15 -106.30
C SER A 85 17.93 -39.74 -106.53
N THR A 86 18.69 -39.93 -105.45
CA THR A 86 20.02 -40.56 -105.43
C THR A 86 20.02 -41.68 -104.38
N ALA A 87 21.09 -42.47 -104.32
CA ALA A 87 21.26 -43.44 -103.25
C ALA A 87 21.32 -42.79 -101.84
N GLY A 88 21.74 -41.53 -101.74
CA GLY A 88 21.85 -40.79 -100.46
C GLY A 88 20.55 -40.15 -99.99
N GLY A 89 19.50 -40.14 -100.83
CA GLY A 89 18.24 -39.49 -100.51
C GLY A 89 17.53 -38.91 -101.72
N SER A 90 16.40 -38.26 -101.46
CA SER A 90 15.58 -37.60 -102.48
C SER A 90 15.34 -36.14 -102.13
N THR A 91 15.45 -35.28 -103.13
CA THR A 91 15.17 -33.85 -103.02
C THR A 91 14.07 -33.50 -104.02
N VAL A 92 12.93 -33.06 -103.50
CA VAL A 92 11.84 -32.48 -104.29
C VAL A 92 11.90 -30.97 -104.11
N ALA A 93 12.15 -30.23 -105.19
CA ALA A 93 12.19 -28.77 -105.20
C ALA A 93 11.06 -28.22 -106.09
N ASP A 94 10.39 -27.16 -105.63
CA ASP A 94 9.42 -26.37 -106.40
C ASP A 94 9.68 -24.88 -106.11
N GLY A 95 10.50 -24.25 -106.95
CA GLY A 95 10.94 -22.87 -106.73
C GLY A 95 11.74 -22.71 -105.42
N THR A 96 11.24 -21.88 -104.49
CA THR A 96 11.86 -21.64 -103.16
C THR A 96 11.44 -22.66 -102.10
N LYS A 97 10.53 -23.58 -102.44
CA LYS A 97 10.10 -24.67 -101.55
C LYS A 97 10.92 -25.92 -101.85
N SER A 98 11.34 -26.64 -100.83
CA SER A 98 11.96 -27.96 -101.02
C SER A 98 11.66 -28.93 -99.89
N THR A 99 11.68 -30.21 -100.21
CA THR A 99 11.73 -31.30 -99.24
C THR A 99 12.90 -32.20 -99.58
N GLU A 100 13.86 -32.24 -98.68
CA GLU A 100 15.03 -33.10 -98.76
C GLU A 100 14.87 -34.19 -97.71
N THR A 101 14.96 -35.45 -98.13
CA THR A 101 14.93 -36.61 -97.23
C THR A 101 16.20 -37.41 -97.44
N THR A 102 17.01 -37.50 -96.39
CA THR A 102 18.25 -38.28 -96.34
C THR A 102 18.21 -39.24 -95.15
N ALA A 103 19.26 -40.07 -94.99
CA ALA A 103 19.40 -40.90 -93.81
C ALA A 103 19.53 -40.09 -92.50
N ASP A 104 20.03 -38.85 -92.58
CA ASP A 104 20.22 -37.97 -91.43
C ASP A 104 18.92 -37.28 -90.99
N GLY A 105 17.87 -37.34 -91.83
CA GLY A 105 16.55 -36.81 -91.51
C GLY A 105 15.85 -36.14 -92.68
N GLN A 106 14.87 -35.31 -92.35
CA GLN A 106 14.05 -34.57 -93.31
C GLN A 106 14.21 -33.07 -93.11
N VAL A 107 14.40 -32.34 -94.20
CA VAL A 107 14.42 -30.89 -94.23
C VAL A 107 13.35 -30.39 -95.18
N ILE A 108 12.36 -29.69 -94.64
CA ILE A 108 11.33 -28.99 -95.41
C ILE A 108 11.67 -27.50 -95.38
N LYS A 109 11.71 -26.85 -96.54
CA LYS A 109 11.94 -25.41 -96.69
C LYS A 109 10.76 -24.76 -97.41
N ASP A 110 10.38 -23.58 -96.94
CA ASP A 110 9.45 -22.67 -97.60
C ASP A 110 10.01 -21.24 -97.55
N GLY A 111 10.88 -20.90 -98.52
CA GLY A 111 11.65 -19.66 -98.47
C GLY A 111 12.62 -19.65 -97.28
N ALA A 112 12.47 -18.68 -96.37
CA ALA A 112 13.27 -18.58 -95.14
C ALA A 112 12.76 -19.49 -93.99
N LYS A 113 11.55 -20.04 -94.11
CA LYS A 113 10.98 -20.96 -93.11
C LYS A 113 11.56 -22.35 -93.29
N SER A 114 11.85 -23.05 -92.20
CA SER A 114 12.32 -24.43 -92.27
C SER A 114 11.77 -25.31 -91.15
N ASN A 115 11.62 -26.60 -91.47
CA ASN A 115 11.41 -27.66 -90.50
C ASN A 115 12.49 -28.73 -90.75
N LYS A 116 13.44 -28.84 -89.83
CA LYS A 116 14.51 -29.83 -89.85
C LYS A 116 14.22 -30.87 -88.77
N SER A 117 13.80 -32.04 -89.20
CA SER A 117 13.55 -33.20 -88.35
C SER A 117 14.68 -34.21 -88.49
N THR A 118 15.27 -34.59 -87.37
CA THR A 118 16.35 -35.58 -87.21
C THR A 118 15.94 -36.57 -86.12
N VAL A 119 16.70 -37.65 -85.95
CA VAL A 119 16.48 -38.60 -84.83
C VAL A 119 16.58 -37.94 -83.45
N ASP A 120 17.42 -36.91 -83.31
CA ASP A 120 17.69 -36.28 -82.01
C ASP A 120 16.89 -35.00 -81.76
N SER A 121 16.42 -34.36 -82.83
CA SER A 121 15.81 -33.04 -82.73
C SER A 121 14.80 -32.73 -83.84
N ASN A 122 13.85 -31.86 -83.51
CA ASN A 122 12.97 -31.20 -84.44
C ASN A 122 13.13 -29.68 -84.30
N VAL A 123 13.60 -29.02 -85.36
CA VAL A 123 13.86 -27.58 -85.40
C VAL A 123 12.90 -26.91 -86.38
N ILE A 124 11.97 -26.12 -85.85
CA ILE A 124 11.03 -25.31 -86.63
C ILE A 124 11.48 -23.85 -86.55
N ASP A 125 11.80 -23.26 -87.70
CA ASP A 125 12.24 -21.87 -87.87
C ASP A 125 11.22 -21.14 -88.75
N ASP A 126 10.68 -20.02 -88.25
CA ASP A 126 9.70 -19.20 -88.98
C ASP A 126 10.36 -18.19 -89.95
N GLY A 127 11.68 -18.09 -89.96
CA GLY A 127 12.46 -17.16 -90.78
C GLY A 127 12.46 -15.72 -90.26
N ASN A 128 11.85 -15.45 -89.10
CA ASN A 128 11.76 -14.15 -88.43
C ASN A 128 12.53 -14.13 -87.10
N GLY A 129 13.37 -15.13 -86.84
CA GLY A 129 14.18 -15.26 -85.63
C GLY A 129 13.50 -16.08 -84.53
N ASN A 130 12.25 -16.53 -84.74
CA ASN A 130 11.58 -17.42 -83.79
C ASN A 130 11.88 -18.87 -84.15
N VAL A 131 12.52 -19.56 -83.22
CA VAL A 131 12.94 -20.95 -83.40
C VAL A 131 12.36 -21.80 -82.27
N ASN A 132 11.70 -22.89 -82.65
CA ASN A 132 11.31 -23.96 -81.74
C ASN A 132 12.23 -25.16 -81.98
N THR A 133 13.07 -25.46 -80.99
CA THR A 133 13.97 -26.62 -81.01
C THR A 133 13.51 -27.61 -79.95
N SER A 134 12.91 -28.71 -80.39
CA SER A 134 12.59 -29.86 -79.54
C SER A 134 13.69 -30.90 -79.63
N ASN A 135 14.22 -31.36 -78.50
CA ASN A 135 15.10 -32.52 -78.40
C ASN A 135 14.58 -33.52 -77.34
N ALA A 136 15.22 -34.68 -77.20
CA ALA A 136 14.78 -35.74 -76.29
C ALA A 136 14.64 -35.32 -74.81
N THR A 137 15.31 -34.24 -74.40
CA THR A 137 15.41 -33.82 -72.98
C THR A 137 14.81 -32.44 -72.69
N SER A 138 14.52 -31.66 -73.73
CA SER A 138 14.05 -30.29 -73.58
C SER A 138 13.31 -29.79 -74.81
N ASN A 139 12.44 -28.80 -74.60
CA ASN A 139 11.91 -27.96 -75.65
C ASN A 139 12.34 -26.51 -75.43
N THR A 140 13.01 -25.91 -76.40
CA THR A 140 13.48 -24.52 -76.35
C THR A 140 12.69 -23.69 -77.35
N ILE A 141 12.00 -22.67 -76.86
CA ILE A 141 11.23 -21.71 -77.65
C ILE A 141 11.88 -20.33 -77.43
N THR A 142 12.31 -19.69 -78.51
CA THR A 142 12.86 -18.33 -78.47
C THR A 142 12.10 -17.40 -79.41
N ASP A 143 11.92 -16.14 -78.98
CA ASP A 143 11.37 -15.05 -79.81
C ASP A 143 12.44 -14.05 -80.28
N GLY A 144 13.72 -14.40 -80.10
CA GLY A 144 14.87 -13.54 -80.39
C GLY A 144 15.29 -12.62 -79.24
N THR A 145 14.40 -12.33 -78.27
CA THR A 145 14.71 -11.55 -77.05
C THR A 145 14.62 -12.40 -75.79
N ASN A 146 13.58 -13.22 -75.70
CA ASN A 146 13.28 -14.10 -74.59
C ASN A 146 13.49 -15.56 -75.01
N THR A 147 14.18 -16.31 -74.16
CA THR A 147 14.37 -17.76 -74.33
C THR A 147 13.61 -18.49 -73.23
N SER A 148 12.65 -19.32 -73.62
CA SER A 148 11.93 -20.22 -72.72
C SER A 148 12.40 -21.64 -72.96
N THR A 149 13.02 -22.23 -71.94
CA THR A 149 13.48 -23.63 -72.00
C THR A 149 12.64 -24.45 -71.03
N VAL A 150 11.99 -25.48 -71.57
CA VAL A 150 11.33 -26.52 -70.78
C VAL A 150 12.27 -27.72 -70.79
N THR A 151 13.04 -27.89 -69.71
CA THR A 151 13.86 -29.10 -69.50
C THR A 151 13.02 -30.11 -68.71
N ALA A 152 13.25 -31.42 -68.87
CA ALA A 152 12.58 -32.41 -68.03
C ALA A 152 12.72 -32.05 -66.51
N GLY A 153 11.59 -31.77 -65.84
CA GLY A 153 11.53 -31.36 -64.43
C GLY A 153 11.65 -29.86 -64.12
N LYS A 154 11.91 -28.98 -65.11
CA LYS A 154 12.00 -27.52 -64.91
C LYS A 154 11.35 -26.75 -66.07
N ALA A 155 10.53 -25.75 -65.74
CA ALA A 155 9.99 -24.81 -66.73
C ALA A 155 10.49 -23.40 -66.40
N GLN A 156 11.35 -22.83 -67.25
CA GLN A 156 11.71 -21.43 -67.18
C GLN A 156 10.87 -20.67 -68.21
N ILE A 157 9.91 -19.88 -67.73
CA ILE A 157 9.05 -19.03 -68.57
C ILE A 157 9.46 -17.58 -68.29
N GLY A 158 10.32 -17.01 -69.13
CA GLY A 158 10.91 -15.69 -68.91
C GLY A 158 11.70 -15.62 -67.59
N THR A 159 11.38 -14.67 -66.72
CA THR A 159 12.03 -14.49 -65.40
C THR A 159 11.45 -15.38 -64.29
N VAL A 160 10.42 -16.20 -64.57
CA VAL A 160 9.82 -17.11 -63.58
C VAL A 160 10.42 -18.51 -63.75
N GLY A 161 11.14 -18.97 -62.73
CA GLY A 161 11.64 -20.33 -62.63
C GLY A 161 10.66 -21.22 -61.88
N ILE A 162 10.15 -22.26 -62.55
CA ILE A 162 9.36 -23.33 -61.94
C ILE A 162 10.25 -24.58 -61.90
N ASP A 163 10.75 -24.90 -60.72
CA ASP A 163 11.48 -26.14 -60.45
C ASP A 163 10.49 -27.18 -59.92
N GLY A 164 9.99 -28.04 -60.82
CA GLY A 164 9.08 -29.12 -60.45
C GLY A 164 9.75 -30.20 -59.60
N VAL A 165 11.08 -30.32 -59.66
CA VAL A 165 11.84 -31.28 -58.84
C VAL A 165 11.94 -30.78 -57.40
N ALA A 166 12.24 -29.50 -57.20
CA ALA A 166 12.32 -28.88 -55.88
C ALA A 166 10.98 -28.32 -55.36
N SER A 167 9.89 -28.48 -56.12
CA SER A 167 8.59 -27.84 -55.85
C SER A 167 8.73 -26.33 -55.59
N LYS A 168 9.62 -25.65 -56.32
CA LYS A 168 10.02 -24.27 -56.07
C LYS A 168 9.60 -23.36 -57.22
N ILE A 169 8.89 -22.29 -56.89
CA ILE A 169 8.58 -21.20 -57.82
C ILE A 169 9.39 -19.99 -57.39
N THR A 170 10.18 -19.45 -58.29
CA THR A 170 10.97 -18.24 -58.06
C THR A 170 10.64 -17.22 -59.13
N THR A 171 10.13 -16.05 -58.74
CA THR A 171 10.01 -14.90 -59.64
C THR A 171 11.32 -14.11 -59.62
N GLY A 172 11.83 -13.69 -60.78
CA GLY A 172 12.97 -12.76 -60.87
C GLY A 172 12.58 -11.31 -60.55
N GLY A 173 13.55 -10.49 -60.14
CA GLY A 173 13.39 -9.04 -59.89
C GLY A 173 13.73 -8.60 -58.46
N ALA A 174 13.62 -7.30 -58.17
CA ALA A 174 13.97 -6.71 -56.87
C ALA A 174 13.08 -7.19 -55.71
N ASN A 175 11.85 -7.62 -56.00
CA ASN A 175 10.89 -8.17 -55.04
C ASN A 175 10.59 -9.65 -55.37
N ALA A 176 11.63 -10.43 -55.61
CA ALA A 176 11.50 -11.86 -55.89
C ALA A 176 10.64 -12.55 -54.83
N VAL A 177 9.63 -13.29 -55.29
CA VAL A 177 8.82 -14.19 -54.48
C VAL A 177 9.36 -15.59 -54.68
N VAL A 178 9.80 -16.21 -53.59
CA VAL A 178 10.22 -17.60 -53.58
C VAL A 178 9.18 -18.40 -52.82
N ILE A 179 8.46 -19.26 -53.53
CA ILE A 179 7.59 -20.28 -52.95
C ILE A 179 8.41 -21.57 -52.99
N ASN A 180 8.83 -22.09 -51.84
CA ASN A 180 9.52 -23.36 -51.75
C ASN A 180 8.61 -24.39 -51.08
N GLY A 181 7.99 -25.26 -51.88
CA GLY A 181 7.15 -26.34 -51.37
C GLY A 181 7.91 -27.38 -50.56
N ALA A 182 9.21 -27.58 -50.82
CA ALA A 182 10.03 -28.51 -50.05
C ALA A 182 10.28 -28.02 -48.61
N ASP A 183 10.53 -26.72 -48.45
CA ASP A 183 10.73 -26.10 -47.12
C ASP A 183 9.40 -25.62 -46.50
N GLY A 184 8.30 -25.65 -47.25
CA GLY A 184 7.02 -25.07 -46.85
C GLY A 184 7.04 -23.54 -46.71
N THR A 185 8.00 -22.84 -47.32
CA THR A 185 8.21 -21.39 -47.11
C THR A 185 7.74 -20.52 -48.27
N VAL A 186 7.30 -19.29 -47.95
CA VAL A 186 7.11 -18.20 -48.91
C VAL A 186 7.94 -16.99 -48.48
N LYS A 187 8.88 -16.58 -49.31
CA LYS A 187 9.75 -15.42 -49.04
C LYS A 187 9.47 -14.28 -50.01
N THR A 188 9.17 -13.09 -49.48
CA THR A 188 8.97 -11.86 -50.26
C THR A 188 9.89 -10.77 -49.71
N GLY A 189 11.00 -10.49 -50.40
CA GLY A 189 12.03 -9.59 -49.87
C GLY A 189 12.63 -10.13 -48.56
N THR A 190 12.49 -9.38 -47.45
CA THR A 190 12.94 -9.78 -46.11
C THR A 190 11.91 -10.63 -45.34
N VAL A 191 10.63 -10.53 -45.69
CA VAL A 191 9.55 -11.26 -45.00
C VAL A 191 9.55 -12.72 -45.42
N THR A 192 9.51 -13.62 -44.44
CA THR A 192 9.44 -15.06 -44.67
C THR A 192 8.26 -15.65 -43.90
N VAL A 193 7.35 -16.29 -44.62
CA VAL A 193 6.27 -17.11 -44.06
C VAL A 193 6.75 -18.55 -44.07
N ILE A 194 6.77 -19.20 -42.91
CA ILE A 194 7.21 -20.58 -42.74
C ILE A 194 5.98 -21.43 -42.43
N GLY A 195 5.49 -22.17 -43.41
CA GLY A 195 4.44 -23.17 -43.20
C GLY A 195 4.99 -24.42 -42.50
N GLY A 196 4.12 -25.18 -41.82
CA GLY A 196 4.49 -26.45 -41.19
C GLY A 196 4.39 -26.42 -39.67
N THR A 197 5.48 -26.77 -38.97
CA THR A 197 5.46 -26.99 -37.50
C THR A 197 5.49 -25.70 -36.68
N THR A 198 6.11 -24.63 -37.18
CA THR A 198 6.22 -23.36 -36.43
C THR A 198 5.18 -22.32 -36.85
N ASN A 199 4.75 -22.32 -38.13
CA ASN A 199 3.74 -21.38 -38.67
C ASN A 199 4.13 -19.90 -38.48
N ASP A 200 5.43 -19.61 -38.52
CA ASP A 200 5.98 -18.29 -38.20
C ASP A 200 5.93 -17.32 -39.39
N ILE A 201 5.79 -16.03 -39.08
CA ILE A 201 6.03 -14.93 -40.01
C ILE A 201 7.18 -14.09 -39.45
N THR A 202 8.34 -14.15 -40.11
CA THR A 202 9.57 -13.45 -39.69
C THR A 202 9.97 -12.37 -40.70
N GLY A 203 10.87 -11.46 -40.30
CA GLY A 203 11.40 -10.40 -41.19
C GLY A 203 10.52 -9.14 -41.30
N LEU A 204 9.52 -9.00 -40.42
CA LEU A 204 8.78 -7.76 -40.22
C LEU A 204 9.66 -6.71 -39.53
N SER A 205 9.69 -5.49 -40.04
CA SER A 205 10.54 -4.40 -39.53
C SER A 205 9.97 -3.66 -38.31
N ASN A 206 8.69 -3.84 -38.02
CA ASN A 206 7.97 -3.15 -36.96
C ASN A 206 8.16 -3.88 -35.62
N THR A 207 9.21 -3.53 -34.87
CA THR A 207 9.61 -4.26 -33.65
C THR A 207 9.38 -3.50 -32.34
N THR A 208 8.95 -2.23 -32.39
CA THR A 208 8.75 -1.39 -31.20
C THR A 208 7.36 -0.75 -31.17
N VAL A 209 6.90 -0.33 -29.99
CA VAL A 209 5.59 0.32 -29.78
C VAL A 209 5.65 1.85 -29.78
N THR A 210 6.81 2.43 -30.12
CA THR A 210 7.10 3.87 -29.97
C THR A 210 6.94 4.67 -31.26
N ALA A 211 6.71 4.01 -32.40
CA ALA A 211 6.51 4.68 -33.67
C ALA A 211 5.25 5.55 -33.65
N ALA A 212 5.33 6.76 -34.23
CA ALA A 212 4.19 7.70 -34.27
C ALA A 212 2.95 7.13 -34.99
N ASP A 213 3.15 6.17 -35.90
CA ASP A 213 2.08 5.49 -36.62
C ASP A 213 1.70 4.12 -36.03
N PHE A 214 2.19 3.78 -34.84
CA PHE A 214 1.84 2.55 -34.14
C PHE A 214 0.32 2.46 -33.93
N ALA A 215 -0.26 1.27 -34.19
CA ALA A 215 -1.69 0.98 -34.09
C ALA A 215 -2.65 1.88 -34.90
N THR A 216 -2.17 2.71 -35.84
CA THR A 216 -3.02 3.58 -36.69
C THR A 216 -3.15 3.09 -38.13
N LYS A 217 -2.19 2.28 -38.59
CA LYS A 217 -2.10 1.82 -39.99
C LYS A 217 -2.56 0.36 -40.22
N GLY A 218 -3.03 -0.33 -39.17
CA GLY A 218 -3.51 -1.72 -39.27
C GLY A 218 -2.44 -2.75 -39.68
N ARG A 219 -1.16 -2.51 -39.37
CA ARG A 219 -0.06 -3.46 -39.64
C ARG A 219 -0.13 -4.66 -38.69
N ALA A 220 0.35 -5.82 -39.13
CA ALA A 220 0.59 -6.95 -38.23
C ALA A 220 1.59 -6.56 -37.13
N ALA A 221 1.35 -7.02 -35.90
CA ALA A 221 2.25 -6.82 -34.77
C ALA A 221 3.27 -7.96 -34.69
N THR A 222 4.51 -7.63 -34.34
CA THR A 222 5.54 -8.63 -33.99
C THR A 222 5.35 -9.14 -32.56
N GLU A 223 5.91 -10.31 -32.23
CA GLU A 223 5.88 -10.84 -30.86
C GLU A 223 6.57 -9.88 -29.88
N GLU A 224 7.61 -9.19 -30.31
CA GLU A 224 8.30 -8.16 -29.54
C GLU A 224 7.36 -6.99 -29.18
N GLN A 225 6.51 -6.56 -30.11
CA GLN A 225 5.50 -5.54 -29.84
C GLN A 225 4.43 -6.04 -28.88
N LEU A 226 3.94 -7.26 -29.07
CA LEU A 226 2.93 -7.84 -28.18
C LEU A 226 3.48 -8.00 -26.76
N LYS A 227 4.74 -8.43 -26.63
CA LYS A 227 5.46 -8.51 -25.36
C LYS A 227 5.58 -7.15 -24.69
N ALA A 228 6.00 -6.12 -25.43
CA ALA A 228 6.14 -4.76 -24.88
C ALA A 228 4.80 -4.18 -24.38
N VAL A 229 3.67 -4.50 -25.03
CA VAL A 229 2.34 -4.11 -24.54
C VAL A 229 1.88 -4.96 -23.35
N GLY A 230 2.20 -6.25 -23.35
CA GLY A 230 1.83 -7.17 -22.26
C GLY A 230 2.55 -6.90 -20.93
N GLU A 231 3.67 -6.17 -20.97
CA GLU A 231 4.49 -5.79 -19.81
C GLU A 231 4.17 -4.40 -19.24
N GLN A 232 3.01 -3.80 -19.54
CA GLN A 232 2.61 -2.50 -18.98
C GLN A 232 2.68 -2.53 -17.45
N THR A 233 3.65 -1.80 -16.88
CA THR A 233 3.84 -1.65 -15.44
C THR A 233 3.36 -0.29 -14.97
N TRP A 234 2.75 -0.22 -13.79
CA TRP A 234 2.52 1.03 -13.08
C TRP A 234 3.56 1.18 -11.96
N GLN A 235 3.86 2.41 -11.54
CA GLN A 235 4.85 2.68 -10.51
C GLN A 235 4.16 3.14 -9.23
N ILE A 236 4.64 2.64 -8.08
CA ILE A 236 4.20 3.09 -6.77
C ILE A 236 5.35 3.77 -6.03
N THR A 237 5.07 4.96 -5.50
CA THR A 237 6.01 5.74 -4.69
C THR A 237 5.29 6.20 -3.43
N ALA A 238 5.83 5.86 -2.26
CA ALA A 238 5.35 6.36 -0.97
C ALA A 238 6.17 7.60 -0.59
N ASP A 239 5.70 8.78 -0.98
CA ASP A 239 6.34 10.06 -0.67
C ASP A 239 5.61 10.81 0.44
N LYS A 240 6.37 11.56 1.23
CA LYS A 240 5.83 12.44 2.25
C LYS A 240 5.80 13.87 1.69
N ASP A 241 4.64 14.51 1.76
CA ASP A 241 4.55 15.94 1.53
C ASP A 241 5.27 16.70 2.68
N ALA A 242 6.20 17.58 2.31
CA ALA A 242 6.99 18.39 3.22
C ALA A 242 6.15 19.29 4.14
N THR A 243 4.93 19.62 3.74
CA THR A 243 4.01 20.48 4.51
C THR A 243 3.21 19.72 5.58
N THR A 244 3.23 18.39 5.56
CA THR A 244 2.51 17.56 6.53
C THR A 244 3.35 17.29 7.79
N SER A 245 2.71 16.95 8.91
CA SER A 245 3.40 16.60 10.16
C SER A 245 3.80 15.12 10.28
N GLY A 246 3.33 14.25 9.38
CA GLY A 246 3.63 12.81 9.41
C GLY A 246 5.13 12.53 9.23
N VAL A 247 5.62 11.41 9.76
CA VAL A 247 7.01 10.98 9.61
C VAL A 247 7.08 9.88 8.55
N GLN A 248 7.88 10.08 7.50
CA GLN A 248 8.22 8.98 6.57
C GLN A 248 9.18 8.04 7.28
N THR A 249 8.84 6.76 7.31
CA THR A 249 9.73 5.72 7.84
C THR A 249 10.30 4.90 6.69
N GLY A 250 11.58 4.52 6.79
CA GLY A 250 12.30 3.81 5.73
C GLY A 250 12.88 4.70 4.63
N THR A 251 13.55 4.09 3.66
CA THR A 251 14.11 4.75 2.48
C THR A 251 13.13 4.70 1.31
N LYS A 252 12.94 5.84 0.64
CA LYS A 252 12.16 5.91 -0.61
C LYS A 252 12.77 4.97 -1.66
N LYS A 253 11.92 4.15 -2.27
CA LYS A 253 12.29 3.29 -3.39
C LYS A 253 11.16 3.27 -4.41
N ASP A 254 11.44 3.73 -5.62
CA ASP A 254 10.51 3.59 -6.72
C ASP A 254 10.50 2.12 -7.17
N ALA A 255 9.31 1.53 -7.24
CA ALA A 255 9.11 0.16 -7.66
C ALA A 255 8.14 0.12 -8.84
N LYS A 256 8.52 -0.61 -9.89
CA LYS A 256 7.62 -0.98 -10.98
C LYS A 256 6.82 -2.19 -10.54
N VAL A 257 5.51 -2.13 -10.78
CA VAL A 257 4.54 -3.20 -10.50
C VAL A 257 4.09 -3.79 -11.83
N GLY A 258 4.49 -5.03 -12.10
CA GLY A 258 4.09 -5.81 -13.26
C GLY A 258 2.67 -6.38 -13.15
N LYS A 259 2.20 -7.00 -14.24
CA LYS A 259 0.81 -7.50 -14.37
C LYS A 259 0.41 -8.54 -13.31
N ASP A 260 1.36 -9.36 -12.85
CA ASP A 260 1.13 -10.43 -11.86
C ASP A 260 1.67 -10.06 -10.47
N ASP A 261 2.23 -8.85 -10.33
CA ASP A 261 2.79 -8.41 -9.05
C ASP A 261 1.67 -8.10 -8.07
N LYS A 262 1.85 -8.57 -6.84
CA LYS A 262 0.93 -8.29 -5.74
C LYS A 262 1.45 -7.12 -4.93
N VAL A 263 0.73 -6.01 -4.95
CA VAL A 263 0.94 -4.91 -4.01
C VAL A 263 0.14 -5.20 -2.75
N GLN A 264 0.82 -5.30 -1.62
CA GLN A 264 0.18 -5.48 -0.31
C GLN A 264 0.27 -4.17 0.47
N LEU A 265 -0.87 -3.61 0.86
CA LEU A 265 -0.94 -2.52 1.82
C LEU A 265 -1.20 -3.13 3.20
N ILE A 266 -0.16 -3.21 4.01
CA ILE A 266 -0.24 -3.76 5.35
C ILE A 266 -0.42 -2.59 6.32
N ALA A 267 -1.64 -2.44 6.85
CA ALA A 267 -1.88 -1.52 7.95
C ALA A 267 -1.41 -2.13 9.29
N GLY A 268 -0.85 -1.29 10.15
CA GLY A 268 -0.61 -1.63 11.56
C GLY A 268 -1.92 -1.65 12.36
N GLU A 269 -1.82 -1.75 13.68
CA GLU A 269 -2.98 -1.99 14.56
C GLU A 269 -4.03 -0.86 14.61
N ASN A 270 -3.69 0.34 14.15
CA ASN A 270 -4.52 1.54 14.32
C ASN A 270 -5.12 2.10 13.02
N LEU A 271 -4.82 1.46 11.88
CA LEU A 271 -5.34 1.84 10.58
C LEU A 271 -6.13 0.66 10.00
N THR A 272 -7.28 0.95 9.38
CA THR A 272 -7.97 0.00 8.51
C THR A 272 -7.71 0.42 7.08
N VAL A 273 -7.36 -0.54 6.24
CA VAL A 273 -7.30 -0.37 4.78
C VAL A 273 -8.33 -1.32 4.18
N ASN A 274 -9.22 -0.78 3.37
CA ASN A 274 -10.20 -1.55 2.62
C ASN A 274 -10.02 -1.30 1.14
N GLN A 275 -9.91 -2.38 0.37
CA GLN A 275 -9.81 -2.36 -1.07
C GLN A 275 -11.14 -2.84 -1.67
N ASN A 276 -11.74 -2.00 -2.51
CA ASN A 276 -12.85 -2.39 -3.38
C ASN A 276 -12.43 -2.19 -4.83
N GLU A 277 -12.05 -3.28 -5.50
CA GLU A 277 -11.45 -3.24 -6.83
C GLU A 277 -10.20 -2.32 -6.88
N ARG A 278 -10.33 -1.14 -7.51
CA ARG A 278 -9.26 -0.14 -7.67
C ARG A 278 -9.33 0.98 -6.61
N ASP A 279 -10.39 1.01 -5.80
CA ASP A 279 -10.55 2.02 -4.76
C ASP A 279 -9.94 1.52 -3.45
N PHE A 280 -8.94 2.25 -2.97
CA PHE A 280 -8.35 2.04 -1.66
C PHE A 280 -8.87 3.10 -0.71
N THR A 281 -9.55 2.65 0.33
CA THR A 281 -10.03 3.49 1.42
C THR A 281 -9.25 3.19 2.68
N TYR A 282 -8.95 4.23 3.45
CA TYR A 282 -8.28 4.08 4.73
C TYR A 282 -8.95 4.95 5.79
N SER A 283 -8.97 4.45 7.01
CA SER A 283 -9.50 5.18 8.17
C SER A 283 -8.77 4.78 9.42
N LEU A 284 -8.68 5.69 10.40
CA LEU A 284 -8.31 5.30 11.75
C LEU A 284 -9.35 4.33 12.30
N ASN A 285 -8.87 3.37 13.10
CA ASN A 285 -9.75 2.44 13.78
C ASN A 285 -10.59 3.19 14.83
N LYS A 286 -11.80 2.70 15.11
CA LYS A 286 -12.65 3.27 16.18
C LYS A 286 -11.93 3.24 17.53
N ASP A 287 -11.27 2.13 17.81
CA ASP A 287 -10.43 1.94 18.98
C ASP A 287 -8.97 1.97 18.56
N LEU A 288 -8.18 2.83 19.20
CA LEU A 288 -6.73 2.88 19.00
C LEU A 288 -6.06 2.06 20.09
N VAL A 289 -5.25 1.08 19.70
CA VAL A 289 -4.58 0.12 20.58
C VAL A 289 -3.06 0.19 20.41
N LYS A 290 -2.33 -0.24 21.46
CA LYS A 290 -0.86 -0.31 21.46
C LYS A 290 -0.15 1.00 21.04
N MET A 291 -0.78 2.15 21.28
CA MET A 291 -0.13 3.45 21.06
C MET A 291 0.90 3.69 22.16
N ASN A 292 2.13 4.07 21.78
CA ASN A 292 3.15 4.49 22.74
C ASN A 292 2.79 5.84 23.38
N SER A 293 2.27 6.76 22.56
CA SER A 293 1.80 8.07 23.02
C SER A 293 0.87 8.73 22.01
N ALA A 294 0.03 9.65 22.48
CA ALA A 294 -0.71 10.61 21.65
C ALA A 294 -0.42 12.04 22.15
N THR A 295 -0.05 12.93 21.24
CA THR A 295 0.19 14.35 21.53
C THR A 295 -0.85 15.20 20.83
N PHE A 296 -1.57 16.01 21.61
CA PHE A 296 -2.53 16.98 21.13
C PHE A 296 -1.98 18.38 21.37
N GLU A 297 -1.73 19.12 20.29
CA GLU A 297 -1.22 20.48 20.35
C GLU A 297 -2.38 21.47 20.21
N ALA A 298 -2.35 22.53 21.02
CA ALA A 298 -3.28 23.65 20.93
C ALA A 298 -2.51 24.96 20.72
N THR A 299 -3.24 26.02 20.34
CA THR A 299 -2.65 27.35 20.10
C THR A 299 -1.88 27.86 21.32
N GLY A 300 -0.78 28.57 21.07
CA GLY A 300 0.08 29.11 22.14
C GLY A 300 1.01 28.09 22.81
N GLY A 301 1.36 26.99 22.14
CA GLY A 301 2.35 26.02 22.62
C GLY A 301 1.84 25.08 23.72
N LYS A 302 0.52 25.01 23.91
CA LYS A 302 -0.11 24.15 24.91
C LYS A 302 -0.19 22.73 24.40
N THR A 303 0.04 21.75 25.27
CA THR A 303 0.03 20.34 24.87
C THR A 303 -0.74 19.47 25.85
N THR A 304 -1.39 18.43 25.33
CA THR A 304 -1.83 17.26 26.11
C THR A 304 -1.13 16.04 25.57
N VAL A 305 -0.39 15.33 26.41
CA VAL A 305 0.34 14.12 26.05
C VAL A 305 -0.23 12.97 26.85
N ILE A 306 -0.74 11.96 26.16
CA ILE A 306 -1.13 10.68 26.74
C ILE A 306 0.04 9.74 26.51
N LYS A 307 0.68 9.22 27.57
CA LYS A 307 1.83 8.32 27.46
C LYS A 307 1.74 7.22 28.52
N GLY A 308 1.58 5.99 28.06
CA GLY A 308 1.46 4.82 28.95
C GLY A 308 0.31 4.97 29.93
N ASP A 309 0.65 5.10 31.21
CA ASP A 309 -0.25 5.22 32.36
C ASP A 309 -0.48 6.67 32.82
N SER A 310 -0.04 7.66 32.04
CA SER A 310 -0.09 9.07 32.40
C SER A 310 -0.74 9.97 31.35
N ILE A 311 -1.40 11.02 31.82
CA ILE A 311 -1.87 12.15 31.02
C ILE A 311 -1.18 13.40 31.55
N VAL A 312 -0.47 14.11 30.67
CA VAL A 312 0.27 15.33 31.01
C VAL A 312 -0.26 16.49 30.19
N GLN A 313 -0.74 17.54 30.85
CA GLN A 313 -1.16 18.79 30.22
C GLN A 313 -0.18 19.90 30.58
N THR A 314 0.30 20.63 29.57
CA THR A 314 1.29 21.71 29.76
C THR A 314 0.77 23.02 29.17
N ASP A 315 0.75 24.07 29.99
CA ASP A 315 0.55 25.46 29.59
C ASP A 315 1.64 26.36 30.20
N GLY A 316 2.75 26.52 29.48
CA GLY A 316 3.93 27.22 29.97
C GLY A 316 4.52 26.53 31.20
N THR A 317 4.51 27.21 32.36
CA THR A 317 4.96 26.67 33.66
C THR A 317 3.87 25.92 34.41
N LYS A 318 2.64 25.86 33.88
CA LYS A 318 1.53 25.12 34.49
C LYS A 318 1.51 23.71 33.94
N VAL A 319 1.62 22.72 34.81
CA VAL A 319 1.64 21.30 34.43
C VAL A 319 0.63 20.55 35.26
N ASN A 320 -0.28 19.84 34.60
CA ASN A 320 -1.15 18.86 35.24
C ASN A 320 -0.70 17.46 34.84
N THR A 321 -0.39 16.62 35.82
CA THR A 321 -0.01 15.21 35.60
C THR A 321 -1.01 14.31 36.31
N SER A 322 -1.80 13.59 35.54
CA SER A 322 -2.74 12.57 36.02
C SER A 322 -2.16 11.19 35.80
N THR A 323 -2.16 10.37 36.84
CA THR A 323 -1.77 8.95 36.82
C THR A 323 -2.81 8.13 37.58
N ALA A 324 -2.69 6.80 37.56
CA ALA A 324 -3.53 5.95 38.40
C ALA A 324 -3.39 6.25 39.91
N ALA A 325 -2.22 6.74 40.35
CA ALA A 325 -1.98 7.08 41.76
C ALA A 325 -2.65 8.40 42.19
N GLY A 326 -3.04 9.25 41.25
CA GLY A 326 -3.64 10.54 41.54
C GLY A 326 -3.27 11.63 40.53
N ASN A 327 -3.61 12.86 40.89
CA ASN A 327 -3.45 14.04 40.06
C ASN A 327 -2.56 15.09 40.72
N THR A 328 -1.54 15.59 40.02
CA THR A 328 -0.69 16.68 40.49
C THR A 328 -0.75 17.87 39.54
N VAL A 329 -1.24 19.00 40.03
CA VAL A 329 -1.22 20.29 39.33
C VAL A 329 -0.10 21.14 39.90
N VAL A 330 0.79 21.63 39.05
CA VAL A 330 1.87 22.57 39.40
C VAL A 330 1.59 23.89 38.69
N ASP A 331 1.65 25.00 39.41
CA ASP A 331 1.59 26.37 38.89
C ASP A 331 2.72 27.20 39.50
N GLY A 332 3.87 27.19 38.83
CA GLY A 332 5.10 27.80 39.35
C GLY A 332 5.56 27.13 40.64
N ALA A 333 5.66 27.89 41.75
CA ALA A 333 6.06 27.39 43.07
C ALA A 333 4.90 26.81 43.90
N LYS A 334 3.69 26.74 43.34
CA LYS A 334 2.50 26.19 43.99
C LYS A 334 2.19 24.83 43.38
N SER A 335 1.69 23.91 44.18
CA SER A 335 1.20 22.63 43.67
C SER A 335 0.01 22.11 44.46
N THR A 336 -0.90 21.39 43.79
CA THR A 336 -1.95 20.60 44.41
C THR A 336 -1.79 19.16 43.97
N ALA A 337 -1.51 18.27 44.91
CA ALA A 337 -1.46 16.83 44.67
C ALA A 337 -2.65 16.16 45.36
N THR A 338 -3.46 15.43 44.61
CA THR A 338 -4.59 14.64 45.11
C THR A 338 -4.31 13.18 44.82
N THR A 339 -4.23 12.37 45.86
CA THR A 339 -4.01 10.92 45.82
C THR A 339 -5.05 10.21 46.68
N ALA A 340 -4.98 8.88 46.78
CA ALA A 340 -5.80 8.13 47.73
C ALA A 340 -5.57 8.53 49.21
N ASP A 341 -4.38 9.03 49.54
CA ASP A 341 -4.03 9.44 50.90
C ASP A 341 -4.65 10.79 51.29
N GLY A 342 -5.07 11.58 50.31
CA GLY A 342 -5.64 12.90 50.51
C GLY A 342 -5.21 13.94 49.47
N THR A 343 -5.49 15.21 49.77
CA THR A 343 -5.10 16.35 48.95
C THR A 343 -4.11 17.23 49.71
N THR A 344 -2.91 17.40 49.15
CA THR A 344 -1.90 18.32 49.65
C THR A 344 -1.81 19.55 48.74
N VAL A 345 -2.05 20.73 49.31
CA VAL A 345 -1.82 22.02 48.65
C VAL A 345 -0.54 22.62 49.20
N THR A 346 0.46 22.80 48.35
CA THR A 346 1.77 23.34 48.69
C THR A 346 1.92 24.74 48.10
N THR A 347 2.49 25.64 48.88
CA THR A 347 2.85 27.00 48.50
C THR A 347 4.26 27.33 49.02
N ALA A 348 4.76 28.52 48.74
CA ALA A 348 6.01 29.01 49.33
C ALA A 348 5.99 29.06 50.88
N ASN A 349 4.80 29.14 51.49
CA ASN A 349 4.63 29.29 52.94
C ASN A 349 4.44 27.95 53.68
N GLY A 350 4.60 26.82 52.99
CA GLY A 350 4.36 25.48 53.51
C GLY A 350 3.19 24.79 52.81
N ASN A 351 2.55 23.84 53.48
CA ASN A 351 1.49 23.03 52.89
C ASN A 351 0.28 22.85 53.80
N THR A 352 -0.84 22.46 53.19
CA THR A 352 -2.03 21.97 53.90
C THR A 352 -2.40 20.61 53.34
N ASN A 353 -2.55 19.63 54.22
CA ASN A 353 -2.95 18.27 53.86
C ASN A 353 -4.39 18.00 54.34
N TYR A 354 -5.25 17.57 53.44
CA TYR A 354 -6.62 17.11 53.68
C TYR A 354 -6.64 15.60 53.48
N ALA A 355 -6.64 14.82 54.55
CA ALA A 355 -6.56 13.37 54.53
C ALA A 355 -7.77 12.74 55.25
N ALA A 356 -7.91 11.42 55.14
CA ALA A 356 -9.01 10.68 55.77
C ALA A 356 -9.01 10.82 57.31
N ASP A 357 -7.83 11.01 57.91
CA ASP A 357 -7.64 11.17 59.35
C ASP A 357 -7.70 12.63 59.84
N GLY A 358 -7.86 13.60 58.92
CA GLY A 358 -8.05 15.00 59.28
C GLY A 358 -7.38 16.03 58.39
N VAL A 359 -7.30 17.26 58.89
CA VAL A 359 -6.67 18.41 58.22
C VAL A 359 -5.42 18.83 58.98
N ARG A 360 -4.31 19.02 58.27
CA ARG A 360 -3.04 19.49 58.84
C ARG A 360 -2.53 20.69 58.07
N ILE A 361 -2.25 21.79 58.77
CA ILE A 361 -1.68 23.01 58.21
C ILE A 361 -0.23 23.12 58.70
N ASN A 362 0.71 22.95 57.78
CA ASN A 362 2.14 23.05 58.05
C ASN A 362 2.65 24.37 57.48
N THR A 363 2.80 25.39 58.33
CA THR A 363 3.41 26.66 57.93
C THR A 363 4.90 26.63 58.20
N THR A 364 5.71 27.05 57.23
CA THR A 364 7.17 27.09 57.35
C THR A 364 7.60 27.89 58.58
N GLY A 365 8.40 27.28 59.46
CA GLY A 365 8.92 27.93 60.67
C GLY A 365 7.92 28.05 61.82
N LYS A 366 6.76 27.38 61.75
CA LYS A 366 5.75 27.31 62.83
C LYS A 366 5.47 25.85 63.20
N THR A 367 4.96 25.67 64.41
CA THR A 367 4.38 24.40 64.84
C THR A 367 3.06 24.15 64.07
N PRO A 368 2.83 22.92 63.56
CA PRO A 368 1.63 22.60 62.80
C PRO A 368 0.33 22.79 63.59
N VAL A 369 -0.75 23.08 62.87
CA VAL A 369 -2.12 23.03 63.39
C VAL A 369 -2.80 21.81 62.77
N SER A 370 -3.50 21.01 63.57
CA SER A 370 -4.20 19.83 63.08
C SER A 370 -5.60 19.68 63.68
N LEU A 371 -6.54 19.21 62.86
CA LEU A 371 -7.85 18.75 63.30
C LEU A 371 -7.97 17.28 62.89
N THR A 372 -7.96 16.39 63.88
CA THR A 372 -8.02 14.93 63.70
C THR A 372 -9.14 14.33 64.55
N ASP A 373 -9.26 13.01 64.59
CA ASP A 373 -10.16 12.29 65.51
C ASP A 373 -9.86 12.57 67.00
N ALA A 374 -8.63 12.94 67.33
CA ALA A 374 -8.22 13.40 68.66
C ALA A 374 -8.66 14.85 69.00
N GLY A 375 -9.23 15.58 68.03
CA GLY A 375 -9.65 16.98 68.16
C GLY A 375 -8.68 17.98 67.53
N LEU A 376 -8.79 19.24 67.96
CA LEU A 376 -7.95 20.35 67.50
C LEU A 376 -6.64 20.40 68.32
N ASP A 377 -5.51 20.19 67.66
CA ASP A 377 -4.19 20.55 68.18
C ASP A 377 -3.71 21.83 67.50
N ASN A 378 -3.61 22.91 68.28
CA ASN A 378 -3.12 24.20 67.78
C ASN A 378 -1.59 24.34 67.86
N GLY A 379 -0.86 23.30 68.26
CA GLY A 379 0.60 23.28 68.27
C GLY A 379 1.22 24.39 69.12
N ASN A 380 0.67 24.71 70.30
CA ASN A 380 1.07 25.85 71.14
C ASN A 380 0.98 27.24 70.47
N ASN A 381 0.28 27.36 69.33
CA ASN A 381 -0.03 28.67 68.76
C ASN A 381 -1.09 29.39 69.61
N VAL A 382 -1.17 30.72 69.49
CA VAL A 382 -2.20 31.52 70.18
C VAL A 382 -3.50 31.48 69.38
N ILE A 383 -4.60 31.03 70.00
CA ILE A 383 -5.95 31.17 69.45
C ILE A 383 -6.51 32.53 69.88
N LYS A 384 -6.88 33.38 68.91
CA LYS A 384 -7.48 34.70 69.14
C LYS A 384 -8.93 34.70 68.70
N ASN A 385 -9.70 35.68 69.20
CA ASN A 385 -11.10 35.89 68.82
C ASN A 385 -12.03 34.71 69.11
N VAL A 386 -11.76 33.96 70.19
CA VAL A 386 -12.67 32.92 70.69
C VAL A 386 -13.87 33.63 71.35
N ALA A 387 -15.06 33.43 70.78
CA ALA A 387 -16.30 33.94 71.34
C ALA A 387 -16.53 33.38 72.76
N SER A 388 -17.37 34.07 73.54
CA SER A 388 -17.82 33.53 74.82
C SER A 388 -18.59 32.23 74.59
N GLY A 389 -18.38 31.23 75.45
CA GLY A 389 -19.15 29.99 75.39
C GLY A 389 -20.65 30.29 75.54
N HIS A 390 -21.51 29.62 74.77
CA HIS A 390 -22.95 29.74 75.01
C HIS A 390 -23.25 29.22 76.41
N VAL A 391 -23.99 30.01 77.18
CA VAL A 391 -24.48 29.63 78.50
C VAL A 391 -25.99 29.53 78.38
N ASN A 392 -26.48 28.43 77.82
CA ASN A 392 -27.82 28.01 78.22
C ASN A 392 -27.66 27.50 79.66
N ASN A 393 -28.54 27.92 80.57
CA ASN A 393 -28.45 27.52 81.96
C ASN A 393 -28.98 26.08 82.16
N ASP A 394 -28.64 25.19 81.21
CA ASP A 394 -29.03 23.78 81.14
C ASP A 394 -27.79 22.90 81.32
N ALA A 395 -27.95 21.78 82.02
CA ALA A 395 -26.86 20.90 82.44
C ALA A 395 -26.18 20.15 81.27
N THR A 396 -26.65 20.35 80.03
CA THR A 396 -26.16 19.65 78.84
C THR A 396 -25.06 20.39 78.08
N ASP A 397 -24.73 21.64 78.45
CA ASP A 397 -23.85 22.53 77.66
C ASP A 397 -22.45 22.76 78.28
N ASN A 398 -21.95 21.79 79.04
CA ASN A 398 -20.64 21.88 79.72
C ASN A 398 -19.43 21.62 78.79
N THR A 399 -19.64 21.49 77.49
CA THR A 399 -18.58 21.19 76.50
C THR A 399 -18.10 22.41 75.71
N ASN A 400 -18.67 23.59 75.94
CA ASN A 400 -18.29 24.81 75.26
C ASN A 400 -16.93 25.33 75.75
N ALA A 401 -16.12 25.85 74.81
CA ALA A 401 -14.87 26.51 75.17
C ALA A 401 -15.18 27.84 75.87
N ALA A 402 -14.80 27.96 77.15
CA ALA A 402 -14.78 29.23 77.86
C ALA A 402 -13.62 30.08 77.33
N ASN A 403 -13.89 31.32 76.96
CA ASN A 403 -12.81 32.25 76.69
C ASN A 403 -12.23 32.79 78.00
N ILE A 404 -11.08 33.48 77.93
CA ILE A 404 -10.43 34.03 79.13
C ILE A 404 -11.30 35.07 79.87
N ALA A 405 -12.22 35.73 79.19
CA ALA A 405 -13.14 36.67 79.82
C ALA A 405 -14.24 35.93 80.62
N ASP A 406 -14.71 34.78 80.14
CA ASP A 406 -15.66 33.92 80.85
C ASP A 406 -15.04 33.35 82.13
N VAL A 407 -13.79 32.86 82.06
CA VAL A 407 -13.04 32.40 83.23
C VAL A 407 -12.87 33.52 84.27
N LYS A 408 -12.57 34.75 83.83
CA LYS A 408 -12.45 35.91 84.72
C LYS A 408 -13.78 36.34 85.36
N LYS A 409 -14.93 35.98 84.79
CA LYS A 409 -16.26 36.27 85.36
C LYS A 409 -16.66 35.28 86.45
N ALA A 410 -16.01 34.13 86.57
CA ALA A 410 -16.27 33.19 87.66
C ALA A 410 -15.76 33.78 88.98
N THR A 411 -16.63 34.51 89.68
CA THR A 411 -16.34 35.08 91.01
C THR A 411 -17.19 34.39 92.06
N THR A 412 -16.60 34.15 93.24
CA THR A 412 -17.33 33.69 94.43
C THR A 412 -17.38 34.84 95.42
N THR A 413 -18.59 35.18 95.88
CA THR A 413 -18.79 36.23 96.89
C THR A 413 -19.23 35.58 98.20
N VAL A 414 -18.39 35.67 99.22
CA VAL A 414 -18.73 35.27 100.60
C VAL A 414 -18.65 36.52 101.46
N THR A 415 -19.73 36.82 102.19
CA THR A 415 -19.81 37.94 103.13
C THR A 415 -20.37 37.47 104.46
N ALA A 416 -20.08 38.21 105.54
CA ALA A 416 -20.61 37.97 106.87
C ALA A 416 -21.27 39.24 107.41
N ASN A 417 -22.00 39.13 108.54
CA ASN A 417 -22.62 40.27 109.25
C ASN A 417 -23.30 41.30 108.33
N ALA A 418 -24.21 40.84 107.47
CA ALA A 418 -24.94 41.69 106.52
C ALA A 418 -24.08 42.39 105.45
N GLY A 419 -23.11 41.67 104.87
CA GLY A 419 -22.40 42.12 103.66
C GLY A 419 -20.98 42.59 103.91
N GLU A 420 -20.47 42.48 105.14
CA GLU A 420 -19.08 42.77 105.44
C GLU A 420 -18.14 41.83 104.67
N ALA A 421 -17.11 42.42 104.08
CA ALA A 421 -16.10 41.69 103.34
C ALA A 421 -15.17 40.92 104.29
N ALA A 422 -14.57 39.84 103.77
CA ALA A 422 -13.54 39.09 104.49
C ALA A 422 -12.37 39.99 104.90
N ASN A 423 -11.76 39.71 106.06
CA ASN A 423 -10.70 40.47 106.73
C ASN A 423 -11.12 41.87 107.24
N ALA A 424 -12.40 42.22 107.14
CA ALA A 424 -12.93 43.51 107.61
C ALA A 424 -14.22 43.37 108.43
N THR A 425 -14.52 42.18 108.95
CA THR A 425 -15.74 41.93 109.73
C THR A 425 -15.67 42.51 111.13
N THR A 426 -16.77 43.12 111.59
CA THR A 426 -16.87 43.74 112.92
C THR A 426 -18.02 43.19 113.78
N GLY A 427 -18.94 42.43 113.19
CA GLY A 427 -20.08 41.82 113.90
C GLY A 427 -19.74 40.55 114.69
N ASN A 428 -20.73 39.67 114.87
CA ASN A 428 -20.58 38.45 115.66
C ASN A 428 -19.75 37.36 114.97
N VAL A 429 -19.75 37.34 113.63
CA VAL A 429 -19.01 36.37 112.83
C VAL A 429 -17.73 37.04 112.33
N THR A 430 -16.58 36.42 112.56
CA THR A 430 -15.34 36.77 111.88
C THR A 430 -15.23 35.99 110.59
N LEU A 431 -15.06 36.73 109.49
CA LEU A 431 -14.76 36.15 108.18
C LEU A 431 -13.38 36.63 107.77
N THR A 432 -12.44 35.72 107.63
CA THR A 432 -11.10 36.02 107.12
C THR A 432 -10.85 35.28 105.82
N SER A 433 -10.04 35.85 104.94
CA SER A 433 -9.65 35.22 103.69
C SER A 433 -8.14 35.25 103.47
N THR A 434 -7.64 34.18 102.86
CA THR A 434 -6.25 34.06 102.42
C THR A 434 -6.21 33.45 101.02
N THR A 435 -5.16 33.75 100.25
CA THR A 435 -4.94 33.15 98.92
C THR A 435 -4.07 31.91 99.05
N ALA A 436 -4.56 30.77 98.55
CA ALA A 436 -3.82 29.51 98.52
C ALA A 436 -2.75 29.50 97.41
N ALA A 437 -1.87 28.50 97.44
CA ALA A 437 -0.74 28.39 96.50
C ALA A 437 -1.17 28.16 95.04
N ASP A 438 -2.31 27.53 94.82
CA ASP A 438 -2.96 27.35 93.52
C ASP A 438 -3.86 28.54 93.11
N GLY A 439 -3.85 29.61 93.90
CA GLY A 439 -4.53 30.87 93.60
C GLY A 439 -5.99 30.96 94.04
N HIS A 440 -6.61 29.90 94.58
CA HIS A 440 -7.99 29.99 95.09
C HIS A 440 -8.03 30.70 96.46
N THR A 441 -9.18 31.30 96.80
CA THR A 441 -9.37 31.98 98.08
C THR A 441 -9.92 31.00 99.13
N ILE A 442 -9.25 30.87 100.27
CA ILE A 442 -9.73 30.14 101.45
C ILE A 442 -10.45 31.13 102.36
N TYR A 443 -11.66 30.80 102.77
CA TYR A 443 -12.43 31.56 103.77
C TYR A 443 -12.49 30.79 105.09
N ASP A 444 -12.08 31.43 106.19
CA ASP A 444 -12.22 30.91 107.55
C ASP A 444 -13.31 31.69 108.29
N VAL A 445 -14.26 30.98 108.90
CA VAL A 445 -15.48 31.52 109.51
C VAL A 445 -15.52 31.11 110.98
N LYS A 446 -15.52 32.09 111.87
CA LYS A 446 -15.56 31.86 113.33
C LYS A 446 -16.59 32.78 113.98
N LEU A 447 -17.04 32.44 115.19
CA LEU A 447 -17.71 33.40 116.05
C LEU A 447 -16.66 34.21 116.81
N ASN A 448 -16.93 35.49 117.03
CA ASN A 448 -16.13 36.29 117.96
C ASN A 448 -16.32 35.78 119.40
N ASP A 449 -15.28 35.91 120.22
CA ASP A 449 -15.35 35.56 121.65
C ASP A 449 -16.44 36.34 122.39
N LYS A 450 -16.79 37.52 121.87
CA LYS A 450 -17.94 38.31 122.29
C LYS A 450 -19.01 38.29 121.20
N VAL A 451 -20.17 37.73 121.54
CA VAL A 451 -21.35 37.66 120.67
C VAL A 451 -22.48 38.46 121.29
N THR A 452 -23.10 39.34 120.51
CA THR A 452 -24.32 40.06 120.92
C THR A 452 -25.49 39.70 120.02
N LEU A 453 -26.51 39.08 120.61
CA LEU A 453 -27.74 38.69 119.93
C LEU A 453 -28.83 39.74 120.22
N GLY A 454 -29.54 40.15 119.18
CA GLY A 454 -30.55 41.21 119.28
C GLY A 454 -29.93 42.61 119.43
N SER A 455 -30.77 43.58 119.75
CA SER A 455 -30.37 44.98 119.88
C SER A 455 -31.12 45.67 121.02
N SER A 456 -30.62 46.84 121.43
CA SER A 456 -31.24 47.69 122.44
C SER A 456 -31.45 46.96 123.78
N ALA A 457 -32.55 47.22 124.49
CA ALA A 457 -32.82 46.67 125.81
C ALA A 457 -32.99 45.12 125.83
N ASN A 458 -33.21 44.50 124.68
CA ASN A 458 -33.37 43.05 124.55
C ASN A 458 -32.06 42.35 124.14
N ALA A 459 -30.95 43.09 124.06
CA ALA A 459 -29.66 42.52 123.69
C ALA A 459 -29.22 41.45 124.70
N VAL A 460 -28.75 40.32 124.18
CA VAL A 460 -28.11 39.27 124.95
C VAL A 460 -26.65 39.21 124.50
N THR A 461 -25.73 39.54 125.40
CA THR A 461 -24.29 39.51 125.12
C THR A 461 -23.65 38.37 125.89
N ILE A 462 -23.00 37.46 125.18
CA ILE A 462 -22.13 36.44 125.76
C ILE A 462 -20.70 36.89 125.47
N ASP A 463 -19.95 37.20 126.51
CA ASP A 463 -18.58 37.70 126.44
C ASP A 463 -17.66 36.65 127.07
N GLY A 464 -17.15 35.75 126.22
CA GLY A 464 -16.23 34.69 126.63
C GLY A 464 -14.90 35.25 127.14
N THR A 465 -14.44 36.39 126.59
CA THR A 465 -13.21 37.06 127.04
C THR A 465 -13.35 37.60 128.47
N ALA A 466 -14.49 38.23 128.78
CA ALA A 466 -14.75 38.74 130.12
C ALA A 466 -15.30 37.66 131.09
N GLY A 467 -15.70 36.49 130.58
CA GLY A 467 -16.40 35.45 131.35
C GLY A 467 -17.77 35.91 131.85
N LYS A 468 -18.46 36.77 131.08
CA LYS A 468 -19.75 37.39 131.47
C LYS A 468 -20.84 37.12 130.46
N ALA A 469 -22.07 37.03 130.94
CA ALA A 469 -23.26 37.02 130.10
C ALA A 469 -24.25 38.08 130.57
N THR A 470 -24.72 38.91 129.64
CA THR A 470 -25.70 39.95 129.89
C THR A 470 -26.99 39.58 129.17
N PHE A 471 -28.11 39.59 129.88
CA PHE A 471 -29.45 39.34 129.34
C PHE A 471 -30.31 40.57 129.62
N GLY A 472 -30.44 41.46 128.62
CA GLY A 472 -31.01 42.79 128.81
C GLY A 472 -30.18 43.61 129.80
N SER A 473 -30.76 43.98 130.95
CA SER A 473 -30.06 44.69 132.03
C SER A 473 -29.51 43.76 133.13
N SER A 474 -29.79 42.45 133.06
CA SER A 474 -29.27 41.48 134.02
C SER A 474 -27.88 40.99 133.60
N VAL A 475 -26.97 40.84 134.56
CA VAL A 475 -25.57 40.43 134.31
C VAL A 475 -25.23 39.21 135.16
N VAL A 476 -24.82 38.14 134.50
CA VAL A 476 -24.06 37.03 135.09
C VAL A 476 -22.58 37.36 134.91
N ASP A 477 -21.87 37.53 136.02
CA ASP A 477 -20.42 37.70 136.05
C ASP A 477 -19.79 36.43 136.61
N GLY A 478 -19.40 35.53 135.71
CA GLY A 478 -18.79 34.25 136.08
C GLY A 478 -17.43 34.42 136.77
N VAL A 479 -16.67 35.46 136.42
CA VAL A 479 -15.36 35.74 137.03
C VAL A 479 -15.52 36.13 138.49
N ASN A 480 -16.48 37.00 138.81
CA ASN A 480 -16.75 37.42 140.18
C ASN A 480 -17.77 36.52 140.90
N ASN A 481 -18.27 35.46 140.26
CA ASN A 481 -19.32 34.58 140.76
C ASN A 481 -20.58 35.34 141.23
N THR A 482 -20.99 36.38 140.49
CA THR A 482 -22.16 37.18 140.85
C THR A 482 -23.23 37.13 139.77
N PHE A 483 -24.50 37.22 140.18
CA PHE A 483 -25.63 37.47 139.29
C PHE A 483 -26.38 38.70 139.76
N THR A 484 -26.51 39.69 138.90
CA THR A 484 -27.26 40.91 139.20
C THR A 484 -28.44 40.98 138.26
N THR A 485 -29.67 40.94 138.79
CA THR A 485 -30.85 41.25 137.97
C THR A 485 -30.86 42.73 137.66
N GLY A 486 -31.25 43.09 136.43
CA GLY A 486 -31.39 44.49 136.06
C GLY A 486 -32.73 45.10 136.48
N GLY A 487 -32.82 46.43 136.43
CA GLY A 487 -34.04 47.19 136.77
C GLY A 487 -33.89 48.06 138.02
N ALA A 488 -34.91 48.88 138.32
CA ALA A 488 -34.88 49.83 139.45
C ALA A 488 -34.71 49.15 140.82
N ASN A 489 -35.14 47.89 140.93
CA ASN A 489 -35.03 47.07 142.13
C ASN A 489 -34.11 45.87 141.88
N ALA A 490 -32.90 46.14 141.39
CA ALA A 490 -31.90 45.12 141.09
C ALA A 490 -31.60 44.23 142.31
N VAL A 491 -31.50 42.93 142.07
CA VAL A 491 -31.13 41.92 143.06
C VAL A 491 -29.75 41.39 142.68
N LYS A 492 -28.77 41.58 143.57
CA LYS A 492 -27.42 41.01 143.42
C LYS A 492 -27.27 39.75 144.27
N LEU A 493 -27.09 38.62 143.62
CA LEU A 493 -26.57 37.39 144.20
C LEU A 493 -25.05 37.44 144.09
N ASP A 494 -24.36 37.31 145.22
CA ASP A 494 -22.91 37.27 145.30
C ASP A 494 -22.48 35.92 145.88
N GLY A 495 -22.06 35.02 145.00
CA GLY A 495 -21.65 33.67 145.40
C GLY A 495 -20.33 33.66 146.17
N ALA A 496 -19.44 34.63 145.93
CA ALA A 496 -18.18 34.73 146.64
C ALA A 496 -18.38 35.16 148.10
N ALA A 497 -19.30 36.10 148.34
CA ALA A 497 -19.68 36.50 149.70
C ALA A 497 -20.80 35.63 150.32
N GLY A 498 -21.46 34.79 149.51
CA GLY A 498 -22.65 34.04 149.92
C GLY A 498 -23.85 34.93 150.26
N THR A 499 -23.95 36.12 149.67
CA THR A 499 -24.97 37.13 150.04
C THR A 499 -25.96 37.39 148.92
N ILE A 500 -27.18 37.79 149.30
CA ILE A 500 -28.18 38.38 148.40
C ILE A 500 -28.41 39.82 148.86
N LYS A 501 -28.02 40.78 148.03
CA LYS A 501 -28.27 42.21 148.24
C LYS A 501 -29.44 42.63 147.35
N THR A 502 -30.54 42.99 147.97
CA THR A 502 -31.73 43.60 147.35
C THR A 502 -32.12 44.85 148.15
N GLY A 503 -32.98 45.69 147.58
CA GLY A 503 -33.57 46.82 148.30
C GLY A 503 -34.54 46.34 149.38
N THR A 504 -35.81 46.70 149.25
CA THR A 504 -36.84 46.24 150.19
C THR A 504 -37.12 44.75 149.99
N VAL A 505 -36.87 43.94 151.01
CA VAL A 505 -37.27 42.52 151.02
C VAL A 505 -38.76 42.45 151.40
N THR A 506 -39.64 42.30 150.42
CA THR A 506 -41.08 42.08 150.67
C THR A 506 -41.38 40.59 150.57
N VAL A 507 -41.77 39.98 151.69
CA VAL A 507 -42.16 38.57 151.78
C VAL A 507 -43.67 38.51 151.85
N THR A 508 -44.33 38.11 150.76
CA THR A 508 -45.79 38.16 150.67
C THR A 508 -46.39 36.75 150.70
N GLY A 509 -46.97 36.38 151.86
CA GLY A 509 -48.12 35.49 152.02
C GLY A 509 -48.04 34.02 151.57
N GLY A 510 -47.62 33.15 152.49
CA GLY A 510 -47.88 31.71 152.51
C GLY A 510 -47.94 31.25 153.98
N THR A 511 -48.72 30.22 154.32
CA THR A 511 -49.09 29.83 155.70
C THR A 511 -47.94 29.36 156.61
N THR A 512 -46.70 29.40 156.12
CA THR A 512 -45.45 29.17 156.86
C THR A 512 -44.34 29.90 156.12
N ASN A 513 -44.10 31.15 156.48
CA ASN A 513 -42.99 31.95 155.95
C ASN A 513 -41.95 32.14 157.07
N ASP A 514 -41.18 31.10 157.37
CA ASP A 514 -40.05 31.20 158.29
C ASP A 514 -38.81 31.70 157.52
N ILE A 515 -38.33 32.89 157.88
CA ILE A 515 -36.97 33.31 157.54
C ILE A 515 -36.12 33.06 158.78
N THR A 516 -35.47 31.90 158.82
CA THR A 516 -34.56 31.51 159.89
C THR A 516 -33.13 31.98 159.58
N GLY A 517 -32.42 32.53 160.57
CA GLY A 517 -31.02 32.97 160.42
C GLY A 517 -30.82 34.49 160.22
N LEU A 518 -31.82 35.32 160.49
CA LEU A 518 -31.67 36.78 160.54
C LEU A 518 -30.99 37.20 161.84
N SER A 519 -29.80 37.82 161.78
CA SER A 519 -29.24 38.58 162.90
C SER A 519 -29.43 40.06 162.65
N ASN A 520 -30.15 40.77 163.53
CA ASN A 520 -30.24 42.23 163.48
C ASN A 520 -29.01 42.78 164.21
N THR A 521 -28.05 43.36 163.47
CA THR A 521 -26.88 44.07 164.03
C THR A 521 -27.13 45.56 164.11
#